data_AF-X6EMT8-F1
#
_entry.id   AF-X6EMT8-F1
#
_cell.length_a   1.000
_cell.length_b   1.000
_cell.length_c   1.000
_cell.angle_alpha   90.00
_cell.angle_beta   90.00
_cell.angle_gamma   90.00
#
_symmetry.space_group_name_H-M   'P 1'
#
loop_
_entity.id
_entity.type
_entity.pdbx_description
1 polymer ?
#
loop_
_entity_poly.entity_id
_entity_poly.type
_entity_poly.pdbx_seq_one_letter_code
_entity_poly.pdbx_strand_id
1 'polypeptide(L)'
;MEWALIGPSMPGAKATGRPRTKTEVKAASAAVKDILLSNPDGLHEVLRAVMQEVLEAEMDEALGASKSERTPERLGYRSGYYGRTLVTRVGKLELRVPQDRAGRFSTELFERYQRSERALVATLAEMYVQGVSTRKVRAITEELCGHAFSASSISAINKRLDESLAAFARRAFKSRFLTSSLADQPWPLRNKAQNLWRAHVSQPKAACAWSGLWPSRPMKTGMEANRYINMDDLREHKKLALRQAA
;
A
#
# COMPACT_ATOMS: atom_id res chain seq x y z
N MET A 1 -2.03 -55.89 -9.82
CA MET A 1 -2.90 -55.17 -8.87
C MET A 1 -2.51 -53.70 -8.95
N GLU A 2 -3.16 -52.86 -9.78
CA GLU A 2 -4.39 -52.08 -9.41
C GLU A 2 -4.05 -51.03 -8.33
N TRP A 3 -4.18 -49.69 -8.41
CA TRP A 3 -4.87 -48.67 -9.25
C TRP A 3 -4.03 -47.36 -9.18
N ALA A 4 -3.78 -46.53 -10.21
CA ALA A 4 -4.65 -45.59 -10.95
C ALA A 4 -5.39 -44.53 -10.09
N LEU A 5 -5.01 -43.24 -10.22
CA LEU A 5 -5.84 -41.99 -10.20
C LEU A 5 -4.87 -40.81 -10.47
N ILE A 6 -4.55 -40.44 -11.71
CA ILE A 6 -5.33 -39.61 -12.65
C ILE A 6 -5.86 -38.32 -11.99
N GLY A 7 -5.04 -37.27 -12.02
CA GLY A 7 -5.55 -35.89 -12.14
C GLY A 7 -5.51 -35.50 -13.62
N PRO A 8 -6.58 -34.94 -14.21
CA PRO A 8 -6.56 -34.54 -15.61
C PRO A 8 -5.54 -33.40 -15.77
N SER A 9 -4.60 -33.59 -16.70
CA SER A 9 -3.79 -32.50 -17.22
C SER A 9 -4.74 -31.42 -17.76
N MET A 10 -4.62 -30.22 -17.23
CA MET A 10 -5.32 -29.05 -17.75
C MET A 10 -4.89 -28.85 -19.22
N PRO A 11 -5.80 -28.96 -20.21
CA PRO A 11 -5.46 -28.52 -21.55
C PRO A 11 -5.35 -26.99 -21.50
N GLY A 12 -4.16 -26.47 -21.83
CA GLY A 12 -3.92 -25.04 -21.94
C GLY A 12 -4.99 -24.41 -22.82
N ALA A 13 -5.77 -23.51 -22.21
CA ALA A 13 -6.71 -22.66 -22.90
C ALA A 13 -5.92 -21.87 -23.96
N LYS A 14 -6.05 -22.28 -25.22
CA LYS A 14 -5.51 -21.50 -26.33
C LYS A 14 -6.30 -20.21 -26.35
N ALA A 15 -5.65 -19.10 -26.00
CA ALA A 15 -6.19 -17.77 -26.23
C ALA A 15 -6.58 -17.67 -27.71
N THR A 16 -7.89 -17.75 -28.00
CA THR A 16 -8.47 -17.61 -29.33
C THR A 16 -8.59 -16.14 -29.76
N GLY A 17 -7.78 -15.26 -29.15
CA GLY A 17 -7.58 -13.92 -29.66
C GLY A 17 -6.73 -13.98 -30.91
N ARG A 18 -7.28 -13.57 -32.06
CA ARG A 18 -6.49 -13.26 -33.26
C ARG A 18 -5.32 -12.35 -32.83
N PRO A 19 -4.05 -12.70 -33.14
CA PRO A 19 -2.93 -11.82 -32.80
C PRO A 19 -3.15 -10.49 -33.49
N ARG A 20 -3.17 -9.40 -32.71
CA ARG A 20 -3.31 -8.05 -33.26
C ARG A 20 -2.26 -7.84 -34.34
N THR A 21 -2.68 -7.36 -35.48
CA THR A 21 -1.75 -7.10 -36.58
C THR A 21 -0.76 -6.01 -36.15
N LYS A 22 0.48 -6.01 -36.66
CA LYS A 22 1.50 -5.00 -36.32
C LYS A 22 0.97 -3.55 -36.48
N THR A 23 0.05 -3.36 -37.42
CA THR A 23 -0.64 -2.10 -37.69
C THR A 23 -1.57 -1.67 -36.55
N GLU A 24 -2.35 -2.58 -35.98
CA GLU A 24 -3.26 -2.31 -34.86
C GLU A 24 -2.51 -1.95 -33.58
N VAL A 25 -1.38 -2.62 -33.30
CA VAL A 25 -0.52 -2.30 -32.15
C VAL A 25 0.10 -0.91 -32.31
N LYS A 26 0.54 -0.57 -33.53
CA LYS A 26 1.12 0.75 -33.83
C LYS A 26 0.07 1.87 -33.74
N ALA A 27 -1.16 1.62 -34.19
CA ALA A 27 -2.27 2.55 -34.07
C ALA A 27 -2.67 2.77 -32.59
N ALA A 28 -2.77 1.71 -31.80
CA ALA A 28 -3.03 1.81 -30.36
C ALA A 28 -1.93 2.58 -29.63
N SER A 29 -0.65 2.33 -29.95
CA SER A 29 0.47 3.07 -29.37
C SER A 29 0.47 4.55 -29.77
N ALA A 30 0.09 4.88 -31.01
CA ALA A 30 -0.01 6.26 -31.47
C ALA A 30 -1.14 7.01 -30.75
N ALA A 31 -2.31 6.39 -30.58
CA ALA A 31 -3.42 6.97 -29.82
C ALA A 31 -3.07 7.23 -28.35
N VAL A 32 -2.38 6.29 -27.70
CA VAL A 32 -1.91 6.46 -26.31
C VAL A 32 -0.91 7.62 -26.21
N LYS A 33 0.02 7.75 -27.17
CA LYS A 33 0.98 8.85 -27.19
C LYS A 33 0.31 10.20 -27.37
N ASP A 34 -0.69 10.27 -28.23
CA ASP A 34 -1.45 11.50 -28.50
C ASP A 34 -2.20 11.97 -27.25
N ILE A 35 -2.89 11.06 -26.56
CA ILE A 35 -3.61 11.35 -25.31
C ILE A 35 -2.63 11.80 -24.20
N LEU A 36 -1.48 11.14 -24.10
CA LEU A 36 -0.49 11.43 -23.05
C LEU A 36 0.19 12.80 -23.24
N LEU A 37 0.46 13.19 -24.48
CA LEU A 37 1.21 14.42 -24.78
C LEU A 37 0.31 15.65 -24.92
N SER A 38 -0.97 15.46 -25.23
CA SER A 38 -1.90 16.57 -25.52
C SER A 38 -2.63 17.12 -24.30
N ASN A 39 -2.73 16.37 -23.20
CA ASN A 39 -3.47 16.77 -22.00
C ASN A 39 -2.64 16.64 -20.72
N PRO A 40 -2.75 17.59 -19.77
CA PRO A 40 -2.13 17.46 -18.45
C PRO A 40 -2.65 16.23 -17.68
N ASP A 41 -3.92 15.85 -17.92
CA ASP A 41 -4.55 14.65 -17.36
C ASP A 41 -4.42 13.41 -18.28
N GLY A 42 -3.54 13.44 -19.29
CA GLY A 42 -3.41 12.37 -20.27
C GLY A 42 -3.13 10.99 -19.65
N LEU A 43 -2.36 10.94 -18.56
CA LEU A 43 -2.08 9.71 -17.83
C LEU A 43 -3.34 9.10 -17.20
N HIS A 44 -4.24 9.94 -16.70
CA HIS A 44 -5.50 9.52 -16.07
C HIS A 44 -6.41 8.83 -17.08
N GLU A 45 -6.57 9.42 -18.26
CA GLU A 45 -7.41 8.87 -19.32
C GLU A 45 -6.81 7.61 -19.95
N VAL A 46 -5.48 7.56 -20.12
CA VAL A 46 -4.80 6.33 -20.57
C VAL A 46 -5.02 5.20 -19.57
N LEU A 47 -4.84 5.47 -18.27
CA LEU A 47 -5.03 4.44 -17.24
C LEU A 47 -6.49 3.96 -17.19
N ARG A 48 -7.46 4.88 -17.27
CA ARG A 48 -8.88 4.53 -17.35
C ARG A 48 -9.17 3.63 -18.55
N ALA A 49 -8.69 4.00 -19.74
CA ALA A 49 -8.93 3.25 -20.97
C ALA A 49 -8.32 1.84 -20.89
N VAL A 50 -7.07 1.74 -20.41
CA VAL A 50 -6.40 0.44 -20.24
C VAL A 50 -7.16 -0.44 -19.24
N MET A 51 -7.56 0.11 -18.09
CA MET A 51 -8.34 -0.65 -17.11
C MET A 51 -9.70 -1.10 -17.67
N GLN A 52 -10.36 -0.25 -18.45
CA GLN A 52 -11.64 -0.58 -19.09
C GLN A 52 -11.48 -1.73 -20.10
N GLU A 53 -10.43 -1.70 -20.92
CA GLU A 53 -10.12 -2.77 -21.87
C GLU A 53 -9.82 -4.09 -21.17
N VAL A 54 -9.06 -4.06 -20.07
CA VAL A 54 -8.77 -5.29 -19.32
C VAL A 54 -10.03 -5.86 -18.67
N LEU A 55 -10.94 -5.03 -18.14
CA LEU A 55 -12.22 -5.50 -17.62
C LEU A 55 -13.10 -6.16 -18.69
N GLU A 56 -13.08 -5.63 -19.92
CA GLU A 56 -13.82 -6.22 -21.04
C GLU A 56 -13.21 -7.57 -21.45
N ALA A 57 -11.88 -7.66 -21.49
CA ALA A 57 -11.16 -8.89 -21.80
C ALA A 57 -11.38 -9.98 -20.74
N GLU A 58 -11.32 -9.64 -19.46
CA GLU A 58 -11.62 -10.57 -18.36
C GLU A 58 -13.08 -11.08 -18.44
N MET A 59 -14.02 -10.23 -18.84
CA MET A 59 -15.42 -10.65 -19.03
C MET A 59 -15.58 -11.61 -20.20
N ASP A 60 -14.89 -11.37 -21.32
CA ASP A 60 -14.89 -12.29 -22.47
C ASP A 60 -14.32 -13.66 -22.08
N GLU A 61 -13.22 -13.67 -21.32
CA GLU A 61 -12.61 -14.89 -20.78
C GLU A 61 -13.54 -15.62 -19.81
N ALA A 62 -14.16 -14.90 -18.88
CA ALA A 62 -15.09 -15.48 -17.90
C ALA A 62 -16.35 -16.08 -18.56
N LEU A 63 -16.80 -15.54 -19.68
CA LEU A 63 -17.95 -16.06 -20.44
C LEU A 63 -17.57 -17.09 -21.50
N GLY A 64 -16.29 -17.17 -21.88
CA GLY A 64 -15.79 -18.00 -22.98
C GLY A 64 -16.30 -17.53 -24.36
N ALA A 65 -16.71 -16.27 -24.49
CA ALA A 65 -17.31 -15.75 -25.72
C ALA A 65 -17.22 -14.23 -25.78
N SER A 66 -16.85 -13.69 -26.95
CA SER A 66 -16.83 -12.25 -27.18
C SER A 66 -18.24 -11.66 -27.18
N LYS A 67 -18.32 -10.33 -27.07
CA LYS A 67 -19.60 -9.59 -27.18
C LYS A 67 -20.34 -9.98 -28.47
N SER A 68 -21.57 -10.46 -28.31
CA SER A 68 -22.48 -10.88 -29.41
C SER A 68 -22.01 -12.08 -30.23
N GLU A 69 -20.90 -12.72 -29.88
CA GLU A 69 -20.43 -13.94 -30.54
C GLU A 69 -21.40 -15.11 -30.25
N ARG A 70 -21.51 -16.10 -31.13
CA ARG A 70 -22.30 -17.32 -30.86
C ARG A 70 -21.33 -18.49 -30.77
N THR A 71 -21.08 -18.96 -29.56
CA THR A 71 -20.23 -20.12 -29.29
C THR A 71 -21.01 -21.14 -28.44
N PRO A 72 -20.88 -22.44 -28.72
CA PRO A 72 -21.48 -23.48 -27.89
C PRO A 72 -20.83 -23.57 -26.50
N GLU A 73 -19.60 -23.08 -26.32
CA GLU A 73 -18.87 -23.06 -25.04
C GLU A 73 -19.28 -21.91 -24.10
N ARG A 74 -20.20 -21.03 -24.51
CA ARG A 74 -20.61 -19.86 -23.72
C ARG A 74 -21.20 -20.27 -22.37
N LEU A 75 -20.64 -19.72 -21.29
CA LEU A 75 -21.09 -20.01 -19.92
C LEU A 75 -22.24 -19.11 -19.42
N GLY A 76 -22.43 -17.93 -20.02
CA GLY A 76 -23.41 -16.94 -19.56
C GLY A 76 -23.60 -15.76 -20.51
N TYR A 77 -24.41 -14.79 -20.09
CA TYR A 77 -24.75 -13.61 -20.89
C TYR A 77 -24.50 -12.32 -20.11
N ARG A 78 -23.92 -11.34 -20.80
CA ARG A 78 -23.70 -9.98 -20.28
C ARG A 78 -25.03 -9.33 -19.90
N SER A 79 -25.03 -8.61 -18.78
CA SER A 79 -26.18 -7.92 -18.19
C SER A 79 -25.88 -6.44 -17.95
N GLY A 80 -25.36 -5.75 -18.97
CA GLY A 80 -25.04 -4.33 -18.87
C GLY A 80 -23.79 -4.05 -18.03
N TYR A 81 -23.78 -2.87 -17.41
CA TYR A 81 -22.63 -2.31 -16.70
C TYR A 81 -23.08 -1.58 -15.44
N TYR A 82 -22.23 -1.57 -14.42
CA TYR A 82 -22.37 -0.63 -13.31
C TYR A 82 -21.17 0.31 -13.23
N GLY A 83 -21.42 1.54 -12.78
CA GLY A 83 -20.38 2.52 -12.51
C GLY A 83 -19.67 2.22 -11.20
N ARG A 84 -18.34 2.30 -11.20
CA ARG A 84 -17.51 2.17 -10.00
C ARG A 84 -16.38 3.18 -10.04
N THR A 85 -16.25 3.94 -8.97
CA THR A 85 -15.10 4.82 -8.75
C THR A 85 -13.97 4.06 -8.04
N LEU A 86 -12.75 4.14 -8.57
CA LEU A 86 -11.53 3.66 -7.93
C LEU A 86 -10.58 4.83 -7.66
N VAL A 87 -10.20 5.01 -6.40
CA VAL A 87 -9.20 6.03 -6.03
C VAL A 87 -7.80 5.49 -6.29
N THR A 88 -7.06 6.15 -7.18
CA THR A 88 -5.68 5.80 -7.53
C THR A 88 -4.74 6.97 -7.27
N ARG A 89 -3.43 6.74 -7.41
CA ARG A 89 -2.40 7.78 -7.29
C ARG A 89 -2.51 8.88 -8.36
N VAL A 90 -3.08 8.55 -9.52
CA VAL A 90 -3.30 9.48 -10.64
C VAL A 90 -4.65 10.20 -10.51
N GLY A 91 -5.44 9.87 -9.49
CA GLY A 91 -6.75 10.46 -9.23
C GLY A 91 -7.88 9.43 -9.18
N LYS A 92 -9.12 9.93 -9.15
CA LYS A 92 -10.33 9.10 -9.14
C LYS A 92 -10.65 8.62 -10.55
N LEU A 93 -10.63 7.30 -10.75
CA LEU A 93 -11.01 6.67 -12.00
C LEU A 93 -12.47 6.23 -11.92
N GLU A 94 -13.30 6.70 -12.85
CA GLU A 94 -14.65 6.18 -13.06
C GLU A 94 -14.59 5.04 -14.08
N LEU A 95 -14.91 3.83 -13.63
CA LEU A 95 -14.86 2.60 -14.42
C LEU A 95 -16.27 2.08 -14.67
N ARG A 96 -16.47 1.46 -15.83
CA ARG A 96 -17.73 0.78 -16.18
C ARG A 96 -17.50 -0.72 -16.10
N VAL A 97 -17.82 -1.32 -14.96
CA VAL A 97 -17.56 -2.73 -14.74
C VAL A 97 -18.67 -3.56 -15.38
N PRO A 98 -18.34 -4.51 -16.29
CA PRO A 98 -19.34 -5.34 -16.95
C PRO A 98 -19.99 -6.30 -15.94
N GLN A 99 -21.25 -6.64 -16.19
CA GLN A 99 -22.02 -7.57 -15.35
C GLN A 99 -22.42 -8.82 -16.13
N ASP A 100 -22.47 -9.95 -15.43
CA ASP A 100 -23.03 -11.21 -15.93
C ASP A 100 -24.42 -11.41 -15.34
N ARG A 101 -25.35 -12.00 -16.10
CA ARG A 101 -26.72 -12.30 -15.63
C ARG A 101 -26.72 -13.26 -14.44
N ALA A 102 -25.76 -14.18 -14.36
CA ALA A 102 -25.64 -15.12 -13.26
C ALA A 102 -24.84 -14.55 -12.07
N GLY A 103 -24.27 -13.34 -12.18
CA GLY A 103 -23.52 -12.69 -11.10
C GLY A 103 -22.19 -13.36 -10.72
N ARG A 104 -21.68 -14.27 -11.56
CA ARG A 104 -20.45 -15.04 -11.28
C ARG A 104 -19.17 -14.26 -11.57
N PHE A 105 -19.25 -13.24 -12.40
CA PHE A 105 -18.09 -12.44 -12.78
C PHE A 105 -17.50 -11.70 -11.57
N SER A 106 -16.21 -11.93 -11.32
CA SER A 106 -15.39 -11.16 -10.39
C SER A 106 -14.05 -10.91 -11.07
N THR A 107 -13.67 -9.64 -11.17
CA THR A 107 -12.38 -9.23 -11.74
C THR A 107 -11.22 -9.56 -10.81
N GLU A 108 -10.04 -9.81 -11.37
CA GLU A 108 -8.80 -9.99 -10.62
C GLU A 108 -8.05 -8.66 -10.42
N LEU A 109 -8.35 -7.63 -11.22
CA LEU A 109 -7.72 -6.30 -11.13
C LEU A 109 -7.88 -5.64 -9.76
N PHE A 110 -9.03 -5.83 -9.12
CA PHE A 110 -9.31 -5.29 -7.79
C PHE A 110 -10.25 -6.21 -7.02
N GLU A 111 -10.06 -6.24 -5.70
CA GLU A 111 -10.93 -7.03 -4.83
C GLU A 111 -12.37 -6.47 -4.83
N ARG A 112 -13.33 -7.34 -4.50
CA ARG A 112 -14.71 -6.94 -4.27
C ARG A 112 -14.74 -5.90 -3.15
N TYR A 113 -15.45 -4.79 -3.37
CA TYR A 113 -15.55 -3.64 -2.46
C TYR A 113 -14.27 -2.81 -2.23
N GLN A 114 -13.16 -3.12 -2.89
CA GLN A 114 -11.94 -2.31 -2.82
C GLN A 114 -12.15 -0.91 -3.44
N ARG A 115 -12.12 0.14 -2.62
CA ARG A 115 -12.34 1.54 -3.07
C ARG A 115 -11.06 2.27 -3.49
N SER A 116 -9.90 1.74 -3.13
CA SER A 116 -8.62 2.41 -3.32
C SER A 116 -7.57 1.42 -3.81
N GLU A 117 -6.68 1.89 -4.69
CA GLU A 117 -5.53 1.13 -5.19
C GLU A 117 -4.68 0.59 -4.02
N ARG A 118 -4.20 -0.65 -4.11
CA ARG A 118 -3.35 -1.25 -3.06
C ARG A 118 -2.05 -0.46 -2.85
N ALA A 119 -1.44 0.01 -3.92
CA ALA A 119 -0.22 0.82 -3.84
C ALA A 119 -0.48 2.14 -3.09
N LEU A 120 -1.62 2.80 -3.33
CA LEU A 120 -2.01 3.99 -2.59
C LEU A 120 -2.16 3.68 -1.09
N VAL A 121 -2.86 2.60 -0.74
CA VAL A 121 -3.01 2.16 0.67
C VAL A 121 -1.66 1.88 1.33
N ALA A 122 -0.72 1.26 0.62
CA ALA A 122 0.63 1.02 1.10
C ALA A 122 1.43 2.32 1.30
N THR A 123 1.27 3.33 0.43
CA THR A 123 1.91 4.64 0.65
C THR A 123 1.35 5.36 1.88
N LEU A 124 0.04 5.24 2.16
CA LEU A 124 -0.57 5.82 3.37
C LEU A 124 -0.04 5.15 4.65
N ALA A 125 0.13 3.83 4.60
CA ALA A 125 0.77 3.05 5.65
C ALA A 125 2.22 3.51 5.92
N GLU A 126 3.01 3.67 4.87
CA GLU A 126 4.40 4.15 4.99
C GLU A 126 4.46 5.55 5.59
N MET A 127 3.61 6.48 5.12
CA MET A 127 3.52 7.82 5.71
C MET A 127 3.24 7.79 7.22
N TYR A 128 2.43 6.84 7.68
CA TYR A 128 2.17 6.67 9.10
C TYR A 128 3.40 6.17 9.86
N VAL A 129 4.12 5.19 9.32
CA VAL A 129 5.37 4.67 9.90
C VAL A 129 6.42 5.78 10.01
N GLN A 130 6.50 6.66 9.02
CA GLN A 130 7.37 7.85 9.03
C GLN A 130 6.89 8.96 9.98
N GLY A 131 5.78 8.78 10.68
CA GLY A 131 5.25 9.75 11.66
C GLY A 131 4.55 10.95 11.04
N VAL A 132 4.11 10.87 9.78
CA VAL A 132 3.33 11.95 9.15
C VAL A 132 1.96 12.05 9.83
N SER A 133 1.60 13.26 10.27
CA SER A 133 0.29 13.48 10.90
C SER A 133 -0.86 13.17 9.94
N THR A 134 -1.96 12.60 10.45
CA THR A 134 -3.15 12.27 9.64
C THR A 134 -3.75 13.48 8.92
N ARG A 135 -3.61 14.68 9.50
CA ARG A 135 -4.02 15.95 8.88
C ARG A 135 -3.17 16.28 7.64
N LYS A 136 -1.85 16.07 7.74
CA LYS A 136 -0.92 16.28 6.62
C LYS A 136 -1.13 15.23 5.52
N VAL A 137 -1.37 13.97 5.88
CA VAL A 137 -1.76 12.92 4.92
C VAL A 137 -3.02 13.31 4.16
N ARG A 138 -4.05 13.83 4.87
CA ARG A 138 -5.28 14.33 4.23
C ARG A 138 -5.00 15.43 3.21
N ALA A 139 -4.16 16.41 3.55
CA ALA A 139 -3.82 17.50 2.64
C ALA A 139 -3.10 16.98 1.37
N ILE A 140 -2.09 16.11 1.56
CA ILE A 140 -1.33 15.51 0.46
C ILE A 140 -2.23 14.70 -0.48
N THR A 141 -3.15 13.91 0.08
CA THR A 141 -4.04 13.03 -0.70
C THR A 141 -5.13 13.79 -1.45
N GLU A 142 -5.63 14.88 -0.87
CA GLU A 142 -6.55 15.79 -1.58
C GLU A 142 -5.85 16.47 -2.75
N GLU A 143 -4.63 16.95 -2.56
CA GLU A 143 -3.85 17.65 -3.59
C GLU A 143 -3.42 16.72 -4.73
N LEU A 144 -2.89 15.53 -4.41
CA LEU A 144 -2.35 14.62 -5.42
C LEU A 144 -3.41 13.75 -6.10
N CYS A 145 -4.44 13.33 -5.36
CA CYS A 145 -5.40 12.33 -5.86
C CYS A 145 -6.83 12.90 -6.00
N GLY A 146 -7.06 14.16 -5.62
CA GLY A 146 -8.41 14.74 -5.55
C GLY A 146 -9.32 14.03 -4.54
N HIS A 147 -8.74 13.31 -3.56
CA HIS A 147 -9.49 12.54 -2.56
C HIS A 147 -8.85 12.59 -1.17
N ALA A 148 -9.55 13.23 -0.25
CA ALA A 148 -9.20 13.24 1.17
C ALA A 148 -9.59 11.95 1.87
N PHE A 149 -8.59 11.28 2.45
CA PHE A 149 -8.83 10.21 3.41
C PHE A 149 -9.15 10.77 4.80
N SER A 150 -10.16 10.19 5.43
CA SER A 150 -10.51 10.53 6.82
C SER A 150 -9.47 9.95 7.80
N ALA A 151 -9.36 10.55 8.98
CA ALA A 151 -8.44 10.04 10.02
C ALA A 151 -8.80 8.62 10.47
N SER A 152 -10.10 8.27 10.51
CA SER A 152 -10.57 6.92 10.81
C SER A 152 -10.21 5.92 9.71
N SER A 153 -10.28 6.32 8.42
CA SER A 153 -9.84 5.49 7.30
C SER A 153 -8.34 5.16 7.40
N ILE A 154 -7.50 6.16 7.70
CA ILE A 154 -6.06 5.96 7.87
C ILE A 154 -5.79 5.04 9.07
N SER A 155 -6.48 5.25 10.20
CA SER A 155 -6.37 4.37 11.37
C SER A 155 -6.77 2.93 11.07
N ALA A 156 -7.84 2.70 10.30
CA ALA A 156 -8.27 1.35 9.91
C ALA A 156 -7.24 0.63 9.04
N ILE A 157 -6.58 1.34 8.11
CA ILE A 157 -5.48 0.79 7.30
C ILE A 157 -4.34 0.33 8.21
N ASN A 158 -3.97 1.16 9.20
CA ASN A 158 -2.84 0.86 10.07
C ASN A 158 -3.10 -0.29 11.04
N LYS A 159 -4.34 -0.45 11.53
CA LYS A 159 -4.69 -1.59 12.40
C LYS A 159 -4.32 -2.94 11.76
N ARG A 160 -4.55 -3.09 10.45
CA ARG A 160 -4.16 -4.29 9.71
C ARG A 160 -2.64 -4.51 9.67
N LEU A 161 -1.86 -3.43 9.62
CA LEU A 161 -0.40 -3.50 9.71
C LEU A 161 0.04 -3.89 11.11
N ASP A 162 -0.58 -3.30 12.14
CA ASP A 162 -0.28 -3.60 13.55
C ASP A 162 -0.53 -5.08 13.86
N GLU A 163 -1.61 -5.66 13.32
CA GLU A 163 -1.88 -7.10 13.38
C GLU A 163 -0.77 -7.94 12.73
N SER A 164 -0.32 -7.53 11.54
CA SER A 164 0.75 -8.20 10.80
C SER A 164 2.10 -8.10 11.55
N LEU A 165 2.39 -6.95 12.14
CA LEU A 165 3.57 -6.69 12.94
C LEU A 165 3.54 -7.49 14.25
N ALA A 166 2.39 -7.57 14.91
CA ALA A 166 2.21 -8.39 16.10
C ALA A 166 2.41 -9.89 15.80
N ALA A 167 1.89 -10.37 14.68
CA ALA A 167 2.11 -11.74 14.22
C ALA A 167 3.59 -12.01 13.93
N PHE A 168 4.28 -11.06 13.27
CA PHE A 168 5.71 -11.15 13.01
C PHE A 168 6.53 -11.19 14.30
N ALA A 169 6.22 -10.31 15.26
CA ALA A 169 6.91 -10.24 16.55
C ALA A 169 6.74 -11.51 17.40
N ARG A 170 5.59 -12.19 17.28
CA ARG A 170 5.30 -13.45 18.00
C ARG A 170 5.78 -14.71 17.28
N ARG A 171 6.35 -14.59 16.07
CA ARG A 171 6.81 -15.75 15.30
C ARG A 171 7.94 -16.45 16.05
N ALA A 172 7.79 -17.76 16.26
CA ALA A 172 8.86 -18.58 16.81
C ALA A 172 10.08 -18.56 15.87
N PHE A 173 11.25 -18.22 16.41
CA PHE A 173 12.51 -18.33 15.69
C PHE A 173 12.91 -19.81 15.61
N LYS A 174 13.22 -20.28 14.40
CA LYS A 174 13.80 -21.63 14.23
C LYS A 174 15.22 -21.58 14.83
N SER A 175 15.43 -22.34 15.90
CA SER A 175 16.69 -22.35 16.65
C SER A 175 17.83 -22.97 15.84
N ARG A 176 18.45 -22.15 14.98
CA ARG A 176 19.83 -22.32 14.51
C ARG A 176 20.48 -20.98 14.19
N PHE A 177 20.28 -20.02 15.08
CA PHE A 177 21.21 -18.91 15.19
C PHE A 177 22.13 -19.29 16.35
N LEU A 178 23.34 -19.75 16.01
CA LEU A 178 24.43 -19.85 16.95
C LEU A 178 24.52 -18.50 17.67
N THR A 179 24.31 -18.52 18.98
CA THR A 179 24.52 -17.40 19.87
C THR A 179 26.00 -17.03 19.87
N SER A 180 26.45 -16.25 18.88
CA SER A 180 27.57 -15.34 19.11
C SER A 180 27.02 -14.01 19.58
N SER A 181 26.95 -13.91 20.90
CA SER A 181 27.06 -12.69 21.71
C SER A 181 26.90 -11.35 20.97
N LEU A 182 25.71 -10.76 21.03
CA LEU A 182 25.54 -9.30 21.16
C LEU A 182 24.10 -8.87 21.46
N ALA A 183 23.11 -9.74 21.17
CA ALA A 183 21.69 -9.37 21.25
C ALA A 183 21.10 -9.41 22.68
N ASP A 184 21.74 -10.09 23.62
CA ASP A 184 21.32 -10.16 25.04
C ASP A 184 21.99 -9.12 25.94
N GLN A 185 22.70 -8.13 25.37
CA GLN A 185 23.24 -7.03 26.16
C GLN A 185 22.11 -6.08 26.57
N PRO A 186 21.98 -5.73 27.86
CA PRO A 186 21.03 -4.71 28.30
C PRO A 186 21.23 -3.41 27.50
N TRP A 187 20.18 -2.59 27.43
CA TRP A 187 20.12 -1.36 26.63
C TRP A 187 21.08 -0.17 27.00
N PRO A 188 22.02 -0.17 27.99
CA PRO A 188 22.84 1.03 28.21
C PRO A 188 24.10 1.16 27.34
N LEU A 189 24.41 0.23 26.41
CA LEU A 189 25.66 0.29 25.62
C LEU A 189 25.55 0.84 24.20
N ARG A 190 24.35 0.88 23.60
CA ARG A 190 24.15 1.45 22.25
C ARG A 190 24.37 2.96 22.22
N ASN A 191 24.10 3.63 23.34
CA ASN A 191 24.29 5.08 23.48
C ASN A 191 25.74 5.44 23.85
N LYS A 192 26.56 4.51 24.36
CA LYS A 192 27.99 4.78 24.60
C LYS A 192 28.76 4.92 23.28
N ALA A 193 28.49 4.08 22.29
CA ALA A 193 29.11 4.21 20.97
C ALA A 193 28.66 5.48 20.24
N GLN A 194 27.37 5.85 20.33
CA GLN A 194 26.85 7.11 19.78
C GLN A 194 27.37 8.35 20.53
N ASN A 195 27.54 8.29 21.85
CA ASN A 195 28.09 9.38 22.66
C ASN A 195 29.60 9.52 22.47
N LEU A 196 30.34 8.43 22.25
CA LEU A 196 31.77 8.47 21.90
C LEU A 196 31.98 9.02 20.49
N TRP A 197 31.12 8.66 19.53
CA TRP A 197 31.13 9.26 18.19
C TRP A 197 30.77 10.75 18.23
N ARG A 198 29.77 11.16 19.03
CA ARG A 198 29.47 12.59 19.28
C ARG A 198 30.62 13.33 19.97
N ALA A 199 31.31 12.70 20.91
CA ALA A 199 32.47 13.28 21.60
C ALA A 199 33.69 13.41 20.68
N HIS A 200 33.82 12.55 19.67
CA HIS A 200 34.87 12.62 18.66
C HIS A 200 34.56 13.65 17.56
N VAL A 201 33.27 13.79 17.18
CA VAL A 201 32.79 14.76 16.17
C VAL A 201 32.55 16.16 16.74
N SER A 202 32.44 16.32 18.07
CA SER A 202 32.23 17.61 18.76
C SER A 202 33.45 18.08 19.55
N GLN A 203 34.66 18.01 18.98
CA GLN A 203 35.77 18.82 19.48
C GLN A 203 35.84 20.16 18.74
N PRO A 204 35.15 21.23 19.18
CA PRO A 204 35.63 22.56 18.91
C PRO A 204 36.80 22.82 19.85
N LYS A 205 38.02 22.86 19.31
CA LYS A 205 39.11 23.53 20.02
C LYS A 205 38.68 24.99 20.27
N ALA A 206 38.82 25.40 21.54
CA ALA A 206 38.72 26.77 22.06
C ALA A 206 37.31 27.38 22.26
N ALA A 207 36.92 27.50 23.53
CA ALA A 207 36.13 28.59 24.16
C ALA A 207 35.63 28.06 25.52
N CYS A 208 36.49 27.89 26.52
CA CYS A 208 36.78 28.92 27.53
C CYS A 208 35.56 29.77 27.95
N ALA A 209 35.20 29.59 29.23
CA ALA A 209 34.54 30.55 30.11
C ALA A 209 33.11 30.96 29.73
N TRP A 210 32.14 30.41 30.47
CA TRP A 210 31.18 31.15 31.31
C TRP A 210 30.16 30.14 31.86
N SER A 211 30.44 29.63 33.06
CA SER A 211 29.45 29.02 33.93
C SER A 211 28.68 30.13 34.64
N GLY A 212 27.35 30.09 34.62
CA GLY A 212 26.56 30.82 35.62
C GLY A 212 25.23 31.35 35.15
N LEU A 213 24.26 30.47 34.92
CA LEU A 213 22.85 30.64 35.32
C LEU A 213 22.08 29.43 34.79
N TRP A 214 21.70 28.48 35.65
CA TRP A 214 20.41 27.79 35.63
C TRP A 214 20.37 26.76 36.77
N PRO A 215 19.28 26.67 37.55
CA PRO A 215 19.20 25.76 38.68
C PRO A 215 18.96 24.31 38.22
N SER A 216 19.80 23.42 38.74
CA SER A 216 19.75 21.97 38.58
C SER A 216 18.42 21.41 39.10
N ARG A 217 17.61 20.78 38.23
CA ARG A 217 16.59 19.80 38.66
C ARG A 217 17.15 18.39 38.48
N PRO A 218 17.02 17.48 39.48
CA PRO A 218 17.40 16.09 39.30
C PRO A 218 16.35 15.38 38.43
N MET A 219 16.79 14.83 37.30
CA MET A 219 15.99 13.90 36.49
C MET A 219 15.71 12.63 37.31
N LYS A 220 14.45 12.39 37.65
CA LYS A 220 13.99 11.10 38.19
C LYS A 220 14.02 10.07 37.06
N THR A 221 15.01 9.18 37.14
CA THR A 221 15.02 7.77 36.68
C THR A 221 14.09 7.43 35.51
N GLY A 222 14.66 7.47 34.30
CA GLY A 222 14.10 6.83 33.12
C GLY A 222 14.27 5.32 33.18
N MET A 223 13.27 4.63 33.72
CA MET A 223 13.08 3.18 33.58
C MET A 223 11.59 2.90 33.41
N GLU A 224 11.02 3.25 32.24
CA GLU A 224 9.70 2.73 31.84
C GLU A 224 9.39 2.87 30.34
N ALA A 225 10.40 2.90 29.47
CA ALA A 225 10.21 3.19 28.04
C ALA A 225 10.64 2.04 27.12
N ASN A 226 10.26 0.80 27.45
CA ASN A 226 10.28 -0.28 26.47
C ASN A 226 8.93 -1.02 26.44
N ARG A 227 7.85 -0.25 26.40
CA ARG A 227 6.63 -0.66 25.70
C ARG A 227 6.86 -0.31 24.24
N TYR A 228 6.58 -1.25 23.34
CA TYR A 228 6.41 -0.94 21.91
C TYR A 228 5.69 0.40 21.80
N ILE A 229 6.34 1.39 21.20
CA ILE A 229 5.76 2.72 21.09
C ILE A 229 4.59 2.60 20.12
N ASN A 230 3.40 2.31 20.66
CA ASN A 230 2.18 2.47 19.93
C ASN A 230 2.08 3.97 19.61
N MET A 231 1.93 4.30 18.34
CA MET A 231 1.80 5.69 17.90
C MET A 231 0.57 6.39 18.52
N ASP A 232 -0.42 5.63 19.01
CA ASP A 232 -1.51 6.14 19.83
C ASP A 232 -1.04 6.57 21.24
N ASP A 233 -0.09 5.86 21.85
CA ASP A 233 0.51 6.26 23.15
C ASP A 233 1.31 7.56 23.02
N LEU A 234 2.06 7.75 21.92
CA LEU A 234 2.73 9.03 21.63
C LEU A 234 1.74 10.17 21.43
N ARG A 235 0.59 9.87 20.82
CA ARG A 235 -0.46 10.86 20.55
C ARG A 235 -1.13 11.30 21.85
N GLU A 236 -1.39 10.37 22.76
CA GLU A 236 -1.91 10.68 24.11
C GLU A 236 -0.88 11.41 24.97
N HIS A 237 0.40 11.01 24.92
CA HIS A 237 1.46 11.72 25.63
C HIS A 237 1.61 13.18 25.17
N LYS A 238 1.48 13.41 23.87
CA LYS A 238 1.54 14.77 23.30
C LYS A 238 0.30 15.61 23.67
N LYS A 239 -0.90 15.01 23.72
CA LYS A 239 -2.11 15.67 24.22
C LYS A 239 -2.00 16.03 25.70
N LEU A 240 -1.47 15.12 26.52
CA LEU A 240 -1.20 15.35 27.95
C LEU A 240 -0.19 16.47 28.16
N ALA A 241 0.90 16.49 27.41
CA ALA A 241 1.90 17.57 27.47
C ALA A 241 1.31 18.94 27.11
N LEU A 242 0.42 19.00 26.10
CA LEU A 242 -0.27 20.24 25.72
C LEU A 242 -1.31 20.69 26.77
N ARG A 243 -1.98 19.74 27.45
CA ARG A 243 -2.90 20.04 28.57
C ARG A 243 -2.19 20.49 29.84
N GLN A 244 -0.96 20.06 30.07
CA GLN A 244 -0.15 20.48 31.21
C GLN A 244 0.58 21.81 30.98
N ALA A 245 0.68 22.25 29.72
CA ALA A 245 1.27 23.52 29.32
C ALA A 245 0.24 24.65 29.16
N ALA A 246 -1.06 24.35 29.31
CA ALA A 246 -2.18 25.29 29.32
C ALA A 246 -2.67 25.48 30.77
#